data_AF-A0A5S9MDB8-F1
#
_entry.id   AF-A0A5S9MDB8-F1
#
_cell.length_a   1.000
_cell.length_b   1.000
_cell.length_c   1.000
_cell.angle_alpha   90.00
_cell.angle_beta   90.00
_cell.angle_gamma   90.00
#
_symmetry.space_group_name_H-M   'P 1'
#
loop_
_entity.id
_entity.type
_entity.pdbx_description
1 polymer ?
#
loop_
_entity_poly.entity_id
_entity_poly.type
_entity_poly.pdbx_seq_one_letter_code
_entity_poly.pdbx_strand_id
1 'polypeptide(L)'
;MLRGLIKACEKRPVALKQLEDVCFNIEKELRNQGMSEVKSELVGEMVMDELAKIDEVSYVRFASVYRQFKDINVFIDELKDLLKKER
;
A
#
# COMPACT_ATOMS: atom_id res chain seq x y z
N MET A 1 -5.62 5.69 8.00
CA MET A 1 -4.82 5.38 6.79
C MET A 1 -3.47 6.10 6.78
N LEU A 2 -3.44 7.45 6.78
CA LEU A 2 -2.21 8.24 6.69
C LEU A 2 -1.10 7.84 7.68
N ARG A 3 -1.42 7.61 8.95
CA ARG A 3 -0.44 7.13 9.96
C ARG A 3 0.22 5.80 9.57
N GLY A 4 -0.53 4.90 8.92
CA GLY A 4 -0.01 3.62 8.43
C GLY A 4 0.96 3.81 7.25
N LEU A 5 0.63 4.73 6.33
CA LEU A 5 1.50 5.11 5.22
C LEU A 5 2.80 5.76 5.71
N ILE A 6 2.71 6.69 6.66
CA ILE A 6 3.89 7.35 7.26
C ILE A 6 4.83 6.30 7.87
N LYS A 7 4.27 5.31 8.57
CA LYS A 7 5.06 4.22 9.16
C LYS A 7 5.69 3.32 8.10
N ALA A 8 4.96 3.01 7.01
CA ALA A 8 5.50 2.21 5.91
C ALA A 8 6.66 2.94 5.19
N CYS A 9 6.53 4.26 5.00
CA CYS A 9 7.48 5.11 4.29
C CYS A 9 8.59 5.66 5.18
N GLU A 10 8.74 5.18 6.41
CA GLU A 10 9.72 5.70 7.36
C GLU A 10 11.16 5.59 6.80
N LYS A 11 11.93 6.68 6.84
CA LYS A 11 13.30 6.76 6.29
C LYS A 11 13.39 6.55 4.75
N ARG A 12 12.28 6.74 4.02
CA ARG A 12 12.27 6.76 2.54
C ARG A 12 12.12 8.19 2.04
N PRO A 13 12.60 8.51 0.82
CA PRO A 13 12.50 9.85 0.25
C PRO A 13 11.10 10.13 -0.30
N VAL A 14 10.06 9.90 0.51
CA VAL A 14 8.65 10.14 0.14
C VAL A 14 8.16 11.37 0.88
N ALA A 15 7.70 12.38 0.15
CA ALA A 15 7.20 13.60 0.76
C ALA A 15 5.87 13.35 1.47
N LEU A 16 5.65 13.97 2.63
CA LEU A 16 4.39 13.86 3.38
C LEU A 16 3.19 14.22 2.50
N LYS A 17 3.32 15.26 1.68
CA LYS A 17 2.29 15.69 0.73
C LYS A 17 1.89 14.58 -0.25
N GLN A 18 2.84 13.77 -0.73
CA GLN A 18 2.52 12.64 -1.61
C GLN A 18 1.68 11.59 -0.87
N LEU A 19 1.94 11.36 0.42
CA LEU A 19 1.14 10.43 1.22
C LEU A 19 -0.27 10.96 1.49
N GLU A 20 -0.39 12.27 1.70
CA GLU A 20 -1.69 12.96 1.83
C GLU A 20 -2.49 12.88 0.52
N ASP A 21 -1.84 13.11 -0.62
CA ASP A 21 -2.44 13.01 -1.95
C ASP A 21 -2.93 11.58 -2.23
N VAL A 22 -2.12 10.55 -1.91
CA VAL A 22 -2.54 9.14 -1.97
C VAL A 22 -3.78 8.91 -1.11
N CYS A 23 -3.79 9.44 0.12
CA CYS A 23 -4.93 9.25 0.99
C CYS A 23 -6.20 9.89 0.42
N PHE A 24 -6.07 11.11 -0.06
CA PHE A 24 -7.16 11.85 -0.65
C PHE A 24 -7.72 11.13 -1.88
N ASN A 25 -6.86 10.62 -2.75
CA ASN A 25 -7.26 9.90 -3.96
C ASN A 25 -8.01 8.60 -3.63
N ILE A 26 -7.49 7.80 -2.69
CA ILE A 26 -8.16 6.57 -2.24
C ILE A 26 -9.53 6.88 -1.65
N GLU A 27 -9.63 7.87 -0.75
CA GLU A 27 -10.92 8.24 -0.18
C GLU A 27 -11.90 8.79 -1.21
N LYS A 28 -11.41 9.56 -2.20
CA LYS A 28 -12.23 10.07 -3.30
C LYS A 28 -12.78 8.93 -4.14
N GLU A 29 -11.94 7.96 -4.48
CA GLU A 29 -12.35 6.79 -5.25
C GLU A 29 -13.38 5.94 -4.50
N LEU A 30 -13.15 5.69 -3.21
CA LEU A 30 -14.11 4.99 -2.34
C LEU A 30 -15.46 5.73 -2.27
N ARG A 31 -15.44 7.06 -2.17
CA ARG A 31 -16.66 7.88 -2.21
C ARG A 31 -17.38 7.79 -3.55
N ASN A 32 -16.64 7.79 -4.67
CA ASN A 32 -17.21 7.70 -6.01
C ASN A 32 -17.89 6.36 -6.29
N GLN A 33 -17.44 5.28 -5.63
CA GLN A 33 -18.06 3.95 -5.75
C GLN A 33 -19.46 3.88 -5.13
N GLY A 34 -19.89 4.91 -4.38
CA GLY A 34 -21.26 5.01 -3.84
C GLY A 34 -21.58 3.97 -2.77
N MET A 35 -20.57 3.30 -2.22
CA MET A 35 -20.76 2.30 -1.18
C MET A 35 -20.79 2.95 0.21
N SER A 36 -21.82 2.64 1.00
CA SER A 36 -21.91 3.09 2.40
C SER A 36 -20.98 2.34 3.34
N GLU A 37 -20.58 1.12 2.97
CA GLU A 37 -19.65 0.28 3.72
C GLU A 37 -18.54 -0.20 2.79
N VAL A 38 -17.30 -0.11 3.26
CA VAL A 38 -16.11 -0.49 2.51
C VAL A 38 -15.37 -1.56 3.29
N LYS A 39 -15.07 -2.68 2.63
CA LYS A 39 -14.22 -3.72 3.22
C LYS A 39 -12.80 -3.17 3.43
N SER A 40 -12.25 -3.39 4.62
CA SER A 40 -10.85 -3.04 4.92
C SER A 40 -9.86 -3.65 3.95
N GLU A 41 -10.20 -4.81 3.39
CA GLU A 41 -9.41 -5.51 2.36
C GLU A 41 -9.18 -4.62 1.14
N LEU A 42 -10.27 -4.06 0.59
CA LEU A 42 -10.24 -3.17 -0.57
C LEU A 42 -9.36 -1.93 -0.32
N VAL A 43 -9.48 -1.32 0.85
CA VAL A 43 -8.65 -0.15 1.22
C VAL A 43 -7.17 -0.53 1.27
N GLY A 44 -6.86 -1.71 1.82
CA GLY A 44 -5.48 -2.23 1.86
C GLY A 44 -4.90 -2.48 0.48
N GLU A 45 -5.68 -3.07 -0.43
CA GLU A 45 -5.28 -3.30 -1.83
C GLU A 45 -5.01 -1.97 -2.55
N MET A 46 -5.91 -0.99 -2.43
CA MET A 46 -5.72 0.33 -3.03
C MET A 46 -4.48 1.05 -2.49
N VAL A 47 -4.21 0.93 -1.19
CA VAL A 47 -2.99 1.47 -0.58
C VAL A 47 -1.75 0.77 -1.12
N MET A 48 -1.79 -0.55 -1.26
CA MET A 48 -0.69 -1.33 -1.83
C MET A 48 -0.40 -0.92 -3.28
N ASP A 49 -1.42 -0.78 -4.11
CA ASP A 49 -1.25 -0.37 -5.52
C ASP A 49 -0.63 1.03 -5.66
N GLU A 50 -1.01 1.97 -4.80
CA GLU A 50 -0.43 3.32 -4.80
C GLU A 50 1.01 3.32 -4.25
N LEU A 51 1.27 2.55 -3.19
CA LEU A 51 2.62 2.42 -2.63
C LEU A 51 3.59 1.76 -3.60
N ALA A 52 3.16 0.77 -4.38
CA ALA A 52 3.99 0.11 -5.39
C ALA A 52 4.52 1.11 -6.43
N LYS A 53 3.73 2.13 -6.79
CA LYS A 53 4.11 3.18 -7.75
C LYS A 53 5.05 4.22 -7.14
N ILE A 54 5.01 4.40 -5.82
CA ILE A 54 5.79 5.42 -5.11
C ILE A 54 7.14 4.87 -4.69
N ASP A 55 7.12 3.72 -4.01
CA ASP A 55 8.30 3.14 -3.38
C ASP A 55 8.12 1.66 -3.06
N GLU A 56 8.84 0.79 -3.75
CA GLU A 56 8.80 -0.67 -3.56
C GLU A 56 9.07 -1.09 -2.10
N VAL A 57 10.02 -0.45 -1.41
CA VAL A 57 10.34 -0.83 -0.02
C VAL A 57 9.21 -0.47 0.93
N SER A 58 8.53 0.66 0.71
CA SER A 58 7.37 1.08 1.49
C SER A 58 6.18 0.16 1.23
N TYR A 59 5.95 -0.25 -0.03
CA TYR A 59 5.00 -1.30 -0.39
C TYR A 59 5.28 -2.57 0.43
N VAL A 60 6.52 -3.05 0.39
CA VAL A 60 6.92 -4.31 1.02
C VAL A 60 6.69 -4.28 2.54
N ARG A 61 7.01 -3.15 3.18
CA ARG A 61 6.75 -2.95 4.61
C ARG A 61 5.27 -2.93 4.92
N PHE A 62 4.47 -2.25 4.11
CA PHE A 62 3.02 -2.23 4.29
C PHE A 62 2.41 -3.63 4.11
N ALA A 63 2.79 -4.32 3.04
CA ALA A 63 2.39 -5.68 2.74
C ALA A 63 2.74 -6.64 3.89
N SER A 64 3.89 -6.46 4.55
CA SER A 64 4.30 -7.31 5.66
C SER A 64 3.36 -7.28 6.86
N VAL A 65 2.72 -6.14 7.12
CA VAL A 65 1.74 -5.99 8.19
C VAL A 65 0.36 -6.44 7.70
N TYR A 66 -0.02 -6.02 6.49
CA TYR A 66 -1.34 -6.27 5.93
C TYR A 66 -1.60 -7.76 5.66
N ARG A 67 -0.65 -8.47 5.01
CA ARG A 67 -0.78 -9.90 4.71
C ARG A 67 -0.38 -10.82 5.85
N GLN A 68 0.08 -10.27 6.99
CA GLN A 68 0.59 -11.02 8.14
C GLN A 68 1.47 -12.21 7.72
N PHE A 69 2.50 -11.97 6.90
CA PHE A 69 3.36 -13.07 6.46
C PHE A 69 3.95 -13.77 7.68
N LYS A 70 3.57 -15.03 7.87
CA LYS A 70 4.11 -15.88 8.93
C LYS A 70 5.48 -16.44 8.56
N ASP A 71 5.81 -16.44 7.27
CA ASP A 71 7.01 -17.05 6.72
C ASP A 71 7.73 -16.09 5.76
N ILE A 72 9.03 -15.93 5.96
CA ILE A 72 9.91 -15.09 5.13
C ILE A 72 10.00 -15.60 3.68
N ASN A 73 9.79 -16.89 3.45
CA ASN A 73 9.81 -17.47 2.10
C ASN A 73 8.62 -16.99 1.27
N VAL A 74 7.43 -16.92 1.88
CA VAL A 74 6.20 -16.40 1.23
C VAL A 74 6.39 -14.93 0.85
N PHE A 75 7.05 -14.17 1.71
CA PHE A 75 7.39 -12.78 1.43
C PHE A 75 8.36 -12.62 0.24
N ILE A 76 9.40 -13.47 0.16
CA ILE A 76 10.36 -13.42 -0.96
C ILE A 76 9.70 -13.83 -2.27
N ASP A 77 8.79 -14.81 -2.26
CA ASP A 77 8.09 -15.23 -3.47
C ASP A 77 7.09 -14.17 -3.96
N GLU A 78 6.36 -13.50 -3.07
CA GLU A 78 5.54 -12.34 -3.46
C GLU A 78 6.39 -11.18 -3.99
N LEU A 79 7.56 -10.93 -3.40
CA LEU A 79 8.49 -9.91 -3.90
C LEU A 79 8.95 -10.22 -5.32
N LYS A 80 9.26 -11.50 -5.62
CA LYS A 80 9.65 -11.93 -6.97
C LYS A 80 8.52 -11.74 -7.97
N ASP A 81 7.28 -12.00 -7.58
CA ASP A 81 6.12 -11.81 -8.45
C ASP A 81 5.86 -10.33 -8.74
N LEU A 82 6.12 -9.46 -7.77
CA LEU A 82 6.05 -8.01 -7.96
C LEU A 82 7.14 -7.52 -8.93
N LEU A 83 8.39 -7.95 -8.74
CA LEU A 83 9.51 -7.61 -9.62
C LEU A 83 9.34 -8.13 -11.06
N LYS A 84 8.55 -9.19 -11.26
CA LYS A 84 8.22 -9.70 -12.60
C LYS A 84 7.11 -8.88 -13.28
N LYS A 85 6.27 -8.19 -12.52
CA LYS A 85 5.10 -7.46 -13.04
C LYS A 85 5.47 -6.07 -13.59
N GLU A 86 6.68 -5.58 -13.29
CA GLU A 86 7.25 -4.34 -13.84
C GLU A 86 8.03 -4.53 -15.16
N ARG A 87 7.93 -5.70 -15.81
CA ARG A 87 8.57 -6.00 -17.09
C ARG A 87 7.59 -6.08 -18.27
#